data_AF-A0A7S0LHD5-F1
#
_entry.id   AF-A0A7S0LHD5-F1
#
_cell.length_a   1.000
_cell.length_b   1.000
_cell.length_c   1.000
_cell.angle_alpha   90.00
_cell.angle_beta   90.00
_cell.angle_gamma   90.00
#
_symmetry.space_group_name_H-M   'P 1'
#
loop_
_entity.id
_entity.type
_entity.pdbx_description
1 polymer ?
#
loop_
_entity_poly.entity_id
_entity_poly.type
_entity_poly.pdbx_seq_one_letter_code
_entity_poly.pdbx_strand_id
1 'polypeptide(L)'
;ADYRQAQATLVWFLPRAFPSVMKFGKDLQQYKSAGWEEDYIDYKGLKAILKQLTDEPPKPKEEVDPEFFIALEENLEKVNDAFLERCTELEAALDVTGRGTAVSLHESDEAPITEGSVRPEGSCTGSSFAKDPVDPAVRVLEGQEARKRQNDFYEAYRTLGRLQTFVWINSKGFQKIMKKYDKRMNLRGTGNELGPEFEQRLVKEAFCSGKLEVLTELFKSRRPNSVVRIRAGEGESAALSRQQHIQLLTGNANPELAEEIAARLGVPLTPSKIGKFADGEIDIQILENVRNADVYIIQPTCPPVNDSLMELLLCASAVRRAAASRVTAVVPYYGYARQDRKERSRVPISAADVAKMMEAMGIDRVCCIDLHCGQIQGFFGPRTPVDNLWATPIAISYFTTRNLAPNIAVVSPDAGGVARAKMFREGLEAHGLKASLAMIIKQRVKGTPEQGHSDLVGSVDGCDCIIVDDIIDTADTLCSAANELLSFGAQRVFAFATHGLFSNRASDLIEASALEEVVITNTIPLSVEVSRKTRKVRQVSVGKLLAQAIHCIHTGDSVSSLFDTKRGDALLA
;
A
#
# COMPACT_ATOMS: atom_id res chain seq x y z
N ALA A 1 -31.10 -9.80 12.53
CA ALA A 1 -30.42 -8.76 13.35
C ALA A 1 -28.93 -9.10 13.50
N ASP A 2 -28.57 -10.37 13.70
CA ASP A 2 -27.15 -10.80 13.82
C ASP A 2 -26.29 -10.67 12.55
N TYR A 3 -26.90 -10.58 11.37
CA TYR A 3 -26.16 -10.42 10.11
C TYR A 3 -25.55 -9.00 9.93
N ARG A 4 -26.19 -7.97 10.50
CA ARG A 4 -25.64 -6.60 10.50
C ARG A 4 -24.59 -6.39 11.59
N GLN A 5 -24.67 -7.17 12.68
CA GLN A 5 -23.66 -7.15 13.73
C GLN A 5 -22.38 -7.87 13.28
N ALA A 6 -22.49 -8.91 12.45
CA ALA A 6 -21.36 -9.58 11.79
C ALA A 6 -20.66 -8.69 10.73
N GLN A 7 -21.40 -7.86 9.98
CA GLN A 7 -20.79 -6.90 9.04
C GLN A 7 -20.03 -5.76 9.76
N ALA A 8 -20.44 -5.38 10.97
CA ALA A 8 -19.73 -4.39 11.78
C ALA A 8 -18.42 -4.93 12.40
N THR A 9 -18.21 -6.25 12.41
CA THR A 9 -16.97 -6.88 12.92
C THR A 9 -15.97 -7.24 11.81
N LEU A 10 -16.28 -6.92 10.54
CA LEU A 10 -15.44 -7.19 9.38
C LEU A 10 -14.51 -6.00 9.05
N VAL A 11 -13.99 -5.36 10.09
CA VAL A 11 -13.00 -4.29 10.01
C VAL A 11 -11.71 -4.83 10.64
N TRP A 12 -10.61 -4.82 9.86
CA TRP A 12 -9.24 -5.27 10.20
C TRP A 12 -9.09 -6.82 10.19
N PHE A 13 -8.09 -7.45 9.59
CA PHE A 13 -6.65 -7.22 9.70
C PHE A 13 -5.91 -7.79 8.46
N LEU A 14 -5.21 -6.94 7.71
CA LEU A 14 -3.83 -7.28 7.30
C LEU A 14 -2.98 -7.36 8.58
N PRO A 15 -1.80 -8.01 8.59
CA PRO A 15 -0.92 -7.94 9.77
C PRO A 15 -0.81 -6.47 10.17
N ARG A 16 -1.28 -6.15 11.39
CA ARG A 16 -1.19 -4.82 11.99
C ARG A 16 0.14 -4.24 11.57
N ALA A 17 0.15 -3.10 10.86
CA ALA A 17 1.37 -2.41 10.48
C ALA A 17 2.32 -2.47 11.68
N PHE A 18 3.38 -3.28 11.55
CA PHE A 18 4.19 -3.62 12.69
C PHE A 18 4.82 -2.32 13.19
N PRO A 19 4.57 -1.89 14.45
CA PRO A 19 5.08 -0.62 14.92
C PRO A 19 6.61 -0.61 14.81
N SER A 20 7.17 0.47 14.25
CA SER A 20 8.61 0.64 14.04
C SER A 20 9.42 0.51 15.35
N VAL A 21 8.78 0.71 16.51
CA VAL A 21 9.36 0.51 17.84
C VAL A 21 8.31 -0.09 18.81
N MET A 22 8.45 -1.35 19.19
CA MET A 22 7.60 -2.01 20.21
C MET A 22 8.30 -2.09 21.59
N LYS A 23 7.62 -1.63 22.66
CA LYS A 23 8.02 -1.90 24.05
C LYS A 23 7.57 -3.31 24.44
N PHE A 24 8.36 -4.29 23.99
CA PHE A 24 8.04 -5.73 23.99
C PHE A 24 7.45 -6.32 25.29
N GLY A 25 7.69 -5.74 26.46
CA GLY A 25 7.09 -6.23 27.71
C GLY A 25 5.66 -5.75 28.01
N LYS A 26 5.30 -4.51 27.62
CA LYS A 26 3.97 -3.92 27.88
C LYS A 26 3.00 -4.19 26.74
N ASP A 27 3.53 -4.20 25.52
CA ASP A 27 2.70 -4.24 24.32
C ASP A 27 2.34 -5.67 23.91
N LEU A 28 3.15 -6.68 24.29
CA LEU A 28 2.96 -8.09 23.88
C LEU A 28 1.54 -8.62 24.09
N GLN A 29 0.92 -8.30 25.23
CA GLN A 29 -0.45 -8.73 25.57
C GLN A 29 -1.51 -8.20 24.58
N GLN A 30 -1.28 -7.06 23.94
CA GLN A 30 -2.21 -6.48 22.97
C GLN A 30 -2.13 -7.11 21.57
N TYR A 31 -1.06 -7.86 21.29
CA TYR A 31 -0.83 -8.49 19.97
C TYR A 31 -0.94 -10.02 20.01
N LYS A 32 -1.11 -10.63 21.19
CA LYS A 32 -1.42 -12.05 21.29
C LYS A 32 -2.79 -12.31 20.68
N SER A 33 -2.84 -13.34 19.84
CA SER A 33 -4.12 -13.81 19.27
C SER A 33 -4.94 -14.52 20.34
N ALA A 34 -6.24 -14.24 20.38
CA ALA A 34 -7.17 -14.86 21.32
C ALA A 34 -7.19 -16.40 21.19
N GLY A 35 -6.99 -17.12 22.29
CA GLY A 35 -6.90 -18.58 22.34
C GLY A 35 -5.51 -19.17 22.04
N TRP A 36 -4.50 -18.34 21.75
CA TRP A 36 -3.10 -18.76 21.54
C TRP A 36 -2.17 -18.20 22.62
N GLU A 37 -2.70 -17.69 23.73
CA GLU A 37 -1.93 -16.87 24.67
C GLU A 37 -0.75 -17.62 25.31
N GLU A 38 -0.91 -18.92 25.54
CA GLU A 38 0.09 -19.81 26.15
C GLU A 38 1.17 -20.28 25.15
N ASP A 39 0.86 -20.23 23.86
CA ASP A 39 1.70 -20.68 22.74
C ASP A 39 2.87 -19.71 22.46
N TYR A 40 2.78 -18.46 22.94
CA TYR A 40 3.85 -17.47 22.77
C TYR A 40 5.03 -17.67 23.74
N ILE A 41 6.18 -17.15 23.35
CA ILE A 41 7.39 -17.05 24.18
C ILE A 41 7.07 -16.45 25.57
N ASP A 42 7.54 -17.12 26.63
CA ASP A 42 7.49 -16.57 27.99
C ASP A 42 8.63 -15.56 28.20
N TYR A 43 8.47 -14.41 27.56
CA TYR A 43 9.42 -13.31 27.67
C TYR A 43 9.59 -12.79 29.11
N LYS A 44 8.56 -12.93 29.96
CA LYS A 44 8.61 -12.46 31.36
C LYS A 44 9.42 -13.43 32.22
N GLY A 45 9.18 -14.74 32.09
CA GLY A 45 9.97 -15.78 32.76
C GLY A 45 11.45 -15.72 32.37
N LEU A 46 11.74 -15.69 31.07
CA LEU A 46 13.12 -15.57 30.57
C LEU A 46 13.82 -14.31 31.09
N LYS A 47 13.09 -13.18 31.20
CA LYS A 47 13.63 -11.94 31.76
C LYS A 47 13.85 -12.04 33.28
N ALA A 48 13.06 -12.84 33.99
CA ALA A 48 13.21 -13.06 35.43
C ALA A 48 14.45 -13.92 35.73
N ILE A 49 14.65 -15.01 35.00
CA ILE A 49 15.85 -15.86 35.04
C ILE A 49 17.08 -14.99 34.76
N LEU A 50 17.03 -14.19 33.69
CA LEU A 50 18.11 -13.27 33.34
C LEU A 50 18.43 -12.22 34.43
N LYS A 51 17.48 -11.89 35.31
CA LYS A 51 17.70 -10.97 36.44
C LYS A 51 18.34 -11.66 37.64
N GLN A 52 18.20 -12.97 37.77
CA GLN A 52 18.76 -13.78 38.85
C GLN A 52 20.23 -14.16 38.59
N LEU A 53 20.67 -14.10 37.33
CA LEU A 53 22.08 -14.22 36.95
C LEU A 53 22.94 -13.16 37.68
N THR A 54 23.94 -13.62 38.42
CA THR A 54 24.95 -12.82 39.13
C THR A 54 25.89 -12.12 38.14
N ASP A 55 26.30 -10.88 38.45
CA ASP A 55 27.27 -10.12 37.66
C ASP A 55 28.69 -10.70 37.88
N GLU A 56 29.01 -11.83 37.26
CA GLU A 56 30.37 -12.38 37.19
C GLU A 56 31.10 -11.87 35.92
N PRO A 57 32.45 -11.77 35.93
CA PRO A 57 33.23 -11.30 34.78
C PRO A 57 32.98 -12.16 33.53
N PRO A 58 33.25 -11.62 32.32
CA PRO A 58 32.91 -12.30 31.06
C PRO A 58 33.55 -13.68 30.99
N LYS A 59 32.71 -14.70 31.00
CA LYS A 59 33.14 -16.10 30.86
C LYS A 59 33.50 -16.39 29.39
N PRO A 60 34.47 -17.29 29.12
CA PRO A 60 34.74 -17.78 27.76
C PRO A 60 33.47 -18.41 27.15
N LYS A 61 33.40 -18.51 25.82
CA LYS A 61 32.25 -19.11 25.08
C LYS A 61 31.85 -20.53 25.55
N GLU A 62 32.70 -21.21 26.31
CA GLU A 62 32.53 -22.59 26.78
C GLU A 62 31.92 -22.69 28.20
N GLU A 63 31.77 -21.57 28.92
CA GLU A 63 31.16 -21.49 30.26
C GLU A 63 29.87 -20.66 30.25
N VAL A 64 29.04 -20.88 29.24
CA VAL A 64 27.72 -20.27 29.10
C VAL A 64 26.80 -20.81 30.20
N ASP A 65 26.06 -19.92 30.86
CA ASP A 65 25.14 -20.31 31.94
C ASP A 65 24.08 -21.30 31.41
N PRO A 66 24.09 -22.56 31.89
CA PRO A 66 23.22 -23.61 31.34
C PRO A 66 21.74 -23.33 31.64
N GLU A 67 21.41 -22.66 32.75
CA GLU A 67 20.02 -22.52 33.19
C GLU A 67 19.21 -21.58 32.27
N PHE A 68 19.80 -20.45 31.87
CA PHE A 68 19.13 -19.52 30.94
C PHE A 68 18.94 -20.13 29.55
N PHE A 69 19.95 -20.84 29.04
CA PHE A 69 19.86 -21.42 27.70
C PHE A 69 18.95 -22.65 27.67
N ILE A 70 18.91 -23.48 28.71
CA ILE A 70 17.91 -24.55 28.84
C ILE A 70 16.50 -23.95 28.76
N ALA A 71 16.20 -22.92 29.56
CA ALA A 71 14.88 -22.27 29.52
C ALA A 71 14.57 -21.59 28.18
N LEU A 72 15.59 -21.05 27.50
CA LEU A 72 15.45 -20.44 26.18
C LEU A 72 15.11 -21.49 25.11
N GLU A 73 15.79 -22.63 25.13
CA GLU A 73 15.55 -23.76 24.23
C GLU A 73 14.17 -24.38 24.48
N GLU A 74 13.78 -24.62 25.73
CA GLU A 74 12.44 -25.12 26.08
C GLU A 74 11.33 -24.18 25.56
N ASN A 75 11.55 -22.87 25.64
CA ASN A 75 10.61 -21.90 25.06
C ASN A 75 10.59 -21.94 23.53
N LEU A 76 11.73 -22.16 22.88
CA LEU A 76 11.83 -22.25 21.44
C LEU A 76 11.14 -23.51 20.91
N GLU A 77 11.35 -24.65 21.58
CA GLU A 77 10.68 -25.93 21.29
C GLU A 77 9.17 -25.79 21.44
N LYS A 78 8.69 -25.29 22.59
CA LYS A 78 7.26 -25.02 22.81
C LYS A 78 6.63 -24.16 21.71
N VAL A 79 7.31 -23.08 21.32
CA VAL A 79 6.80 -22.15 20.29
C VAL A 79 6.80 -22.81 18.91
N ASN A 80 7.79 -23.65 18.61
CA ASN A 80 7.87 -24.40 17.36
C ASN A 80 6.80 -25.48 17.27
N ASP A 81 6.56 -26.22 18.34
CA ASP A 81 5.52 -27.24 18.41
C ASP A 81 4.13 -26.63 18.20
N ALA A 82 3.84 -25.54 18.92
CA ALA A 82 2.59 -24.82 18.74
C ALA A 82 2.46 -24.28 17.30
N PHE A 83 3.54 -23.73 16.72
CA PHE A 83 3.52 -23.29 15.32
C PHE A 83 3.21 -24.44 14.35
N LEU A 84 3.83 -25.60 14.55
CA LEU A 84 3.64 -26.76 13.68
C LEU A 84 2.22 -27.34 13.80
N GLU A 85 1.67 -27.38 15.00
CA GLU A 85 0.29 -27.76 15.26
C GLU A 85 -0.68 -26.83 14.50
N ARG A 86 -0.52 -25.50 14.64
CA ARG A 86 -1.36 -24.52 13.92
C ARG A 86 -1.20 -24.60 12.40
N CYS A 87 0.01 -24.88 11.92
CA CYS A 87 0.22 -25.13 10.49
C CYS A 87 -0.57 -26.36 10.02
N THR A 88 -0.55 -27.44 10.81
CA THR A 88 -1.24 -28.70 10.47
C THR A 88 -2.76 -28.54 10.51
N GLU A 89 -3.29 -27.81 11.48
CA GLU A 89 -4.71 -27.43 11.54
C GLU A 89 -5.12 -26.63 10.29
N LEU A 90 -4.28 -25.67 9.88
CA LEU A 90 -4.52 -24.85 8.71
C LEU A 90 -4.43 -25.65 7.39
N GLU A 91 -3.44 -26.55 7.27
CA GLU A 91 -3.31 -27.49 6.14
C GLU A 91 -4.56 -28.37 6.01
N ALA A 92 -5.03 -28.93 7.13
CA ALA A 92 -6.25 -29.74 7.16
C ALA A 92 -7.49 -28.94 6.74
N ALA A 93 -7.63 -27.69 7.22
CA ALA A 93 -8.72 -26.79 6.81
C ALA A 93 -8.67 -26.46 5.31
N LEU A 94 -7.47 -26.27 4.75
CA LEU A 94 -7.26 -26.02 3.33
C LEU A 94 -7.50 -27.26 2.46
N ASP A 95 -7.29 -28.46 2.98
CA ASP A 95 -7.60 -29.73 2.30
C ASP A 95 -9.09 -30.02 2.18
N VAL A 96 -9.88 -29.67 3.19
CA VAL A 96 -11.34 -29.78 3.14
C VAL A 96 -11.93 -28.83 2.08
N THR A 97 -11.33 -27.65 1.89
CA THR A 97 -11.79 -26.67 0.89
C THR A 97 -11.35 -27.01 -0.55
N GLY A 98 -10.27 -27.77 -0.73
CA GLY A 98 -9.70 -28.12 -2.04
C GLY A 98 -10.28 -29.36 -2.74
N ARG A 99 -10.89 -30.32 -2.02
CA ARG A 99 -11.39 -31.60 -2.60
C ARG A 99 -12.66 -31.49 -3.45
N GLY A 100 -13.19 -30.30 -3.69
CA GLY A 100 -14.43 -30.08 -4.46
C GLY A 100 -14.27 -30.00 -5.98
N THR A 101 -13.07 -30.17 -6.54
CA THR A 101 -12.76 -29.93 -7.96
C THR A 101 -12.59 -31.17 -8.83
N ALA A 102 -12.86 -32.37 -8.33
CA ALA A 102 -12.83 -33.59 -9.14
C ALA A 102 -14.14 -34.37 -9.06
N VAL A 103 -15.14 -33.95 -9.84
CA VAL A 103 -16.13 -34.91 -10.37
C VAL A 103 -15.67 -35.21 -11.80
N SER A 104 -15.00 -36.34 -11.93
CA SER A 104 -14.59 -36.95 -13.18
C SER A 104 -15.83 -37.32 -14.01
N LEU A 105 -15.97 -36.69 -15.18
CA LEU A 105 -16.76 -37.24 -16.27
C LEU A 105 -16.00 -38.45 -16.82
N HIS A 106 -16.38 -39.65 -16.43
CA HIS A 106 -16.37 -40.90 -17.22
C HIS A 106 -16.56 -42.09 -16.30
N GLU A 107 -17.71 -42.75 -16.40
CA GLU A 107 -17.78 -44.22 -16.44
C GLU A 107 -19.01 -44.60 -17.26
N SER A 108 -18.73 -45.32 -18.32
CA SER A 108 -19.63 -45.84 -19.35
C SER A 108 -20.16 -47.19 -18.90
N ASP A 109 -21.48 -47.35 -18.86
CA ASP A 109 -22.11 -48.68 -18.86
C ASP A 109 -22.79 -48.93 -20.20
N GLU A 110 -22.34 -50.01 -20.86
CA GLU A 110 -22.82 -50.51 -22.14
C GLU A 110 -24.12 -51.34 -22.02
N ALA A 111 -25.06 -51.02 -22.92
CA ALA A 111 -25.96 -51.91 -23.68
C ALA A 111 -27.14 -52.63 -22.97
N PRO A 112 -28.12 -53.21 -23.72
CA PRO A 112 -28.45 -53.11 -25.15
C PRO A 112 -29.94 -52.78 -25.42
N ILE A 113 -30.29 -52.12 -26.56
CA ILE A 113 -31.64 -52.28 -27.13
C ILE A 113 -31.57 -52.46 -28.65
N THR A 114 -32.36 -53.43 -29.06
CA THR A 114 -32.55 -54.16 -30.31
C THR A 114 -33.01 -53.35 -31.53
N GLU A 115 -32.73 -53.96 -32.70
CA GLU A 115 -33.16 -53.61 -34.06
C GLU A 115 -34.65 -53.26 -34.22
N GLY A 116 -34.96 -52.33 -35.14
CA GLY A 116 -36.29 -52.29 -35.77
C GLY A 116 -36.78 -50.95 -36.31
N SER A 117 -36.69 -50.79 -37.63
CA SER A 117 -37.63 -50.08 -38.53
C SER A 117 -37.41 -48.60 -38.93
N VAL A 118 -37.09 -48.47 -40.23
CA VAL A 118 -37.71 -47.61 -41.27
C VAL A 118 -37.82 -46.09 -41.00
N ARG A 119 -37.02 -45.31 -41.74
CA ARG A 119 -37.26 -43.89 -42.05
C ARG A 119 -38.26 -43.75 -43.21
N PRO A 120 -39.06 -42.67 -43.21
CA PRO A 120 -39.19 -41.87 -44.42
C PRO A 120 -38.91 -40.37 -44.17
N GLU A 121 -38.47 -39.71 -45.24
CA GLU A 121 -38.16 -38.29 -45.32
C GLU A 121 -39.41 -37.42 -45.11
N GLY A 122 -39.26 -36.29 -44.40
CA GLY A 122 -40.32 -35.31 -44.21
C GLY A 122 -39.82 -34.03 -43.52
N SER A 123 -40.07 -32.91 -44.19
CA SER A 123 -39.81 -31.48 -43.89
C SER A 123 -39.89 -30.96 -42.44
N CYS A 124 -39.04 -29.95 -42.18
CA CYS A 124 -39.22 -28.75 -41.33
C CYS A 124 -39.79 -28.89 -39.91
N THR A 125 -38.98 -28.60 -38.89
CA THR A 125 -39.13 -27.50 -37.89
C THR A 125 -38.18 -27.73 -36.71
N GLY A 126 -37.70 -26.65 -36.08
CA GLY A 126 -36.67 -26.70 -35.05
C GLY A 126 -37.12 -27.43 -33.77
N SER A 127 -36.17 -28.11 -33.13
CA SER A 127 -36.28 -28.47 -31.72
C SER A 127 -34.92 -28.32 -31.04
N SER A 128 -34.96 -27.56 -29.95
CA SER A 128 -33.89 -27.35 -28.99
C SER A 128 -33.52 -28.65 -28.29
N PHE A 129 -32.23 -28.96 -28.20
CA PHE A 129 -31.71 -29.90 -27.22
C PHE A 129 -32.00 -29.36 -25.81
N ALA A 130 -33.06 -29.86 -25.16
CA ALA A 130 -33.30 -29.64 -23.75
C ALA A 130 -32.29 -30.49 -22.96
N LYS A 131 -31.40 -29.85 -22.20
CA LYS A 131 -30.71 -30.50 -21.08
C LYS A 131 -31.75 -30.75 -20.01
N ASP A 132 -31.80 -31.96 -19.46
CA ASP A 132 -32.71 -32.32 -18.38
C ASP A 132 -32.63 -31.32 -17.21
N PRO A 133 -33.77 -30.91 -16.62
CA PRO A 133 -33.77 -29.97 -15.53
C PRO A 133 -33.23 -30.64 -14.26
N VAL A 134 -32.07 -30.16 -13.80
CA VAL A 134 -31.53 -30.51 -12.46
C VAL A 134 -32.54 -30.08 -11.40
N ASP A 135 -32.91 -31.02 -10.52
CA ASP A 135 -33.88 -30.84 -9.43
C ASP A 135 -33.59 -29.55 -8.62
N PRO A 136 -34.58 -28.68 -8.40
CA PRO A 136 -34.45 -27.48 -7.57
C PRO A 136 -33.86 -27.72 -6.17
N ALA A 137 -34.12 -28.88 -5.56
CA ALA A 137 -33.56 -29.24 -4.26
C ALA A 137 -32.03 -29.41 -4.30
N VAL A 138 -31.52 -30.00 -5.38
CA VAL A 138 -30.07 -30.18 -5.62
C VAL A 138 -29.37 -28.82 -5.79
N ARG A 139 -29.99 -27.87 -6.50
CA ARG A 139 -29.45 -26.50 -6.68
C ARG A 139 -29.38 -25.66 -5.40
N VAL A 140 -30.29 -25.90 -4.46
CA VAL A 140 -30.30 -25.23 -3.14
C VAL A 140 -29.17 -25.79 -2.27
N LEU A 141 -28.99 -27.12 -2.25
CA LEU A 141 -27.90 -27.79 -1.53
C LEU A 141 -26.53 -27.36 -2.06
N GLU A 142 -26.33 -27.35 -3.38
CA GLU A 142 -25.09 -26.85 -4.01
C GLU A 142 -24.78 -25.38 -3.66
N GLY A 143 -25.82 -24.55 -3.50
CA GLY A 143 -25.68 -23.15 -3.10
C GLY A 143 -25.29 -22.95 -1.64
N GLN A 144 -25.78 -23.80 -0.75
CA GLN A 144 -25.42 -23.79 0.66
C GLN A 144 -23.99 -24.32 0.85
N GLU A 145 -23.60 -25.37 0.12
CA GLU A 145 -22.24 -25.90 0.13
C GLU A 145 -21.21 -24.90 -0.41
N ALA A 146 -21.52 -24.18 -1.50
CA ALA A 146 -20.63 -23.17 -2.05
C ALA A 146 -20.39 -22.00 -1.07
N ARG A 147 -21.43 -21.55 -0.37
CA ARG A 147 -21.32 -20.51 0.67
C ARG A 147 -20.52 -21.00 1.87
N LYS A 148 -20.72 -22.25 2.27
CA LYS A 148 -19.95 -22.88 3.34
C LYS A 148 -18.46 -22.92 2.98
N ARG A 149 -18.10 -23.41 1.78
CA ARG A 149 -16.71 -23.44 1.28
C ARG A 149 -16.06 -22.05 1.25
N GLN A 150 -16.81 -21.03 0.85
CA GLN A 150 -16.30 -19.65 0.83
C GLN A 150 -16.03 -19.12 2.24
N ASN A 151 -16.92 -19.38 3.20
CA ASN A 151 -16.71 -18.99 4.60
C ASN A 151 -15.52 -19.73 5.22
N ASP A 152 -15.42 -21.04 4.98
CA ASP A 152 -14.33 -21.89 5.47
C ASP A 152 -12.96 -21.41 4.92
N PHE A 153 -12.92 -20.99 3.64
CA PHE A 153 -11.73 -20.39 3.04
C PHE A 153 -11.32 -19.06 3.70
N TYR A 154 -12.29 -18.17 3.98
CA TYR A 154 -11.99 -16.91 4.66
C TYR A 154 -11.58 -17.10 6.12
N GLU A 155 -12.08 -18.14 6.78
CA GLU A 155 -11.63 -18.52 8.11
C GLU A 155 -10.17 -19.00 8.09
N ALA A 156 -9.81 -19.86 7.14
CA ALA A 156 -8.42 -20.27 6.91
C ALA A 156 -7.50 -19.07 6.62
N TYR A 157 -7.97 -18.07 5.86
CA TYR A 157 -7.21 -16.83 5.61
C TYR A 157 -6.89 -16.05 6.89
N ARG A 158 -7.89 -15.89 7.77
CA ARG A 158 -7.69 -15.20 9.05
C ARG A 158 -6.69 -15.95 9.92
N THR A 159 -6.76 -17.28 9.93
CA THR A 159 -5.80 -18.12 10.67
C THR A 159 -4.39 -17.96 10.12
N LEU A 160 -4.20 -17.88 8.81
CA LEU A 160 -2.89 -17.59 8.19
C LEU A 160 -2.32 -16.24 8.64
N GLY A 161 -3.13 -15.17 8.66
CA GLY A 161 -2.70 -13.85 9.14
C GLY A 161 -2.33 -13.82 10.63
N ARG A 162 -3.08 -14.58 11.47
CA ARG A 162 -2.74 -14.78 12.89
C ARG A 162 -1.40 -15.51 13.03
N LEU A 163 -1.15 -16.51 12.19
CA LEU A 163 0.09 -17.30 12.20
C LEU A 163 1.31 -16.47 11.77
N GLN A 164 1.17 -15.61 10.76
CA GLN A 164 2.22 -14.64 10.38
C GLN A 164 2.55 -13.69 11.54
N THR A 165 1.53 -13.20 12.25
CA THR A 165 1.70 -12.35 13.43
C THR A 165 2.40 -13.11 14.57
N PHE A 166 2.03 -14.37 14.78
CA PHE A 166 2.65 -15.27 15.76
C PHE A 166 4.16 -15.43 15.53
N VAL A 167 4.57 -15.73 14.29
CA VAL A 167 5.98 -15.87 13.91
C VAL A 167 6.76 -14.58 14.17
N TRP A 168 6.21 -13.44 13.75
CA TRP A 168 6.88 -12.15 13.93
C TRP A 168 7.08 -11.79 15.40
N ILE A 169 6.05 -11.96 16.24
CA ILE A 169 6.11 -11.63 17.68
C ILE A 169 7.16 -12.48 18.37
N ASN A 170 7.12 -13.80 18.18
CA ASN A 170 8.04 -14.72 18.83
C ASN A 170 9.48 -14.47 18.36
N SER A 171 9.69 -14.28 17.05
CA SER A 171 11.01 -13.94 16.49
C SER A 171 11.60 -12.68 17.13
N LYS A 172 10.79 -11.61 17.24
CA LYS A 172 11.24 -10.37 17.88
C LYS A 172 11.47 -10.53 19.39
N GLY A 173 10.77 -11.42 20.05
CA GLY A 173 10.98 -11.74 21.47
C GLY A 173 12.30 -12.41 21.74
N PHE A 174 12.57 -13.46 20.98
CA PHE A 174 13.84 -14.19 20.99
C PHE A 174 15.04 -13.29 20.68
N GLN A 175 14.96 -12.46 19.61
CA GLN A 175 15.98 -11.46 19.30
C GLN A 175 16.22 -10.47 20.45
N LYS A 176 15.14 -9.99 21.09
CA LYS A 176 15.24 -9.00 22.18
C LYS A 176 15.77 -9.59 23.49
N ILE A 177 15.46 -10.85 23.81
CA ILE A 177 15.96 -11.46 25.04
C ILE A 177 17.45 -11.79 24.91
N MET A 178 17.90 -12.25 23.73
CA MET A 178 19.32 -12.48 23.45
C MET A 178 20.14 -11.19 23.50
N LYS A 179 19.65 -10.11 22.86
CA LYS A 179 20.28 -8.79 22.96
C LYS A 179 20.38 -8.26 24.39
N LYS A 180 19.53 -8.71 25.31
CA LYS A 180 19.61 -8.38 26.74
C LYS A 180 20.62 -9.26 27.47
N TYR A 181 20.72 -10.53 27.10
CA TYR A 181 21.75 -11.45 27.61
C TYR A 181 23.15 -10.92 27.29
N ASP A 182 23.44 -10.64 26.01
CA ASP A 182 24.74 -10.10 25.58
C ASP A 182 25.09 -8.78 26.28
N LYS A 183 24.07 -7.94 26.52
CA LYS A 183 24.26 -6.67 27.24
C LYS A 183 24.62 -6.90 28.71
N ARG A 184 23.97 -7.87 29.36
CA ARG A 184 24.16 -8.14 30.79
C ARG A 184 25.50 -8.82 31.05
N MET A 185 25.91 -9.74 30.17
CA MET A 185 27.23 -10.39 30.22
C MET A 185 28.37 -9.54 29.65
N ASN A 186 28.11 -8.28 29.30
CA ASN A 186 29.08 -7.34 28.74
C ASN A 186 29.80 -7.86 27.47
N LEU A 187 29.12 -8.67 26.65
CA LEU A 187 29.67 -9.28 25.44
C LEU A 187 29.60 -8.35 24.22
N ARG A 188 28.89 -7.22 24.32
CA ARG A 188 28.69 -6.31 23.18
C ARG A 188 29.99 -5.70 22.66
N GLY A 189 30.26 -5.84 21.36
CA GLY A 189 31.45 -5.32 20.69
C GLY A 189 32.72 -6.14 20.93
N THR A 190 32.64 -7.26 21.66
CA THR A 190 33.81 -8.06 22.07
C THR A 190 34.16 -9.19 21.10
N GLY A 191 33.43 -9.34 19.99
CA GLY A 191 33.57 -10.47 19.05
C GLY A 191 33.01 -11.81 19.57
N ASN A 192 32.69 -11.90 20.87
CA ASN A 192 32.09 -13.06 21.53
C ASN A 192 30.56 -12.92 21.73
N GLU A 193 29.90 -12.03 20.98
CA GLU A 193 28.44 -11.89 21.03
C GLU A 193 27.76 -13.18 20.56
N LEU A 194 26.84 -13.72 21.36
CA LEU A 194 26.06 -14.91 21.02
C LEU A 194 24.75 -14.56 20.33
N GLY A 195 24.24 -13.34 20.52
CA GLY A 195 23.04 -12.84 19.86
C GLY A 195 23.04 -13.02 18.35
N PRO A 196 24.07 -12.55 17.60
CA PRO A 196 24.11 -12.70 16.15
C PRO A 196 24.06 -14.16 15.67
N GLU A 197 24.75 -15.07 16.36
CA GLU A 197 24.76 -16.50 16.05
C GLU A 197 23.39 -17.15 16.28
N PHE A 198 22.75 -16.80 17.40
CA PHE A 198 21.38 -17.24 17.69
C PHE A 198 20.35 -16.62 16.72
N GLU A 199 20.53 -15.38 16.26
CA GLU A 199 19.67 -14.78 15.25
C GLU A 199 19.75 -15.53 13.91
N GLN A 200 20.95 -15.97 13.51
CA GLN A 200 21.13 -16.81 12.32
C GLN A 200 20.47 -18.19 12.49
N ARG A 201 20.62 -18.80 13.67
CA ARG A 201 19.97 -20.08 14.00
C ARG A 201 18.46 -19.96 14.01
N LEU A 202 17.91 -18.89 14.59
CA LEU A 202 16.47 -18.60 14.60
C LEU A 202 15.89 -18.52 13.18
N VAL A 203 16.62 -17.90 12.23
CA VAL A 203 16.20 -17.83 10.83
C VAL A 203 16.20 -19.20 10.14
N LYS A 204 17.10 -20.10 10.56
CA LYS A 204 17.28 -21.42 9.94
C LYS A 204 16.40 -22.51 10.55
N GLU A 205 16.19 -22.49 11.86
CA GLU A 205 15.61 -23.61 12.63
C GLU A 205 14.25 -23.28 13.25
N ALA A 206 13.98 -22.02 13.58
CA ALA A 206 12.73 -21.64 14.22
C ALA A 206 11.60 -21.46 13.19
N PHE A 207 10.37 -21.80 13.58
CA PHE A 207 9.16 -21.64 12.78
C PHE A 207 9.17 -22.40 11.44
N CYS A 208 9.91 -23.52 11.38
CA CYS A 208 10.06 -24.41 10.22
C CYS A 208 10.24 -23.65 8.89
N SER A 209 11.46 -23.12 8.66
CA SER A 209 11.85 -22.35 7.47
C SER A 209 11.21 -22.87 6.18
N GLY A 210 10.33 -22.07 5.60
CA GLY A 210 9.62 -22.39 4.35
C GLY A 210 8.18 -22.92 4.50
N LYS A 211 7.75 -23.44 5.67
CA LYS A 211 6.38 -23.97 5.83
C LYS A 211 5.30 -22.87 5.71
N LEU A 212 5.57 -21.68 6.25
CA LEU A 212 4.67 -20.52 6.12
C LEU A 212 4.60 -20.01 4.67
N GLU A 213 5.70 -20.08 3.94
CA GLU A 213 5.76 -19.74 2.50
C GLU A 213 4.97 -20.75 1.67
N VAL A 214 5.16 -22.04 1.93
CA VAL A 214 4.38 -23.13 1.30
C VAL A 214 2.90 -22.99 1.59
N LEU A 215 2.50 -22.69 2.83
CA LEU A 215 1.11 -22.43 3.21
C LEU A 215 0.54 -21.19 2.50
N THR A 216 1.36 -20.16 2.33
CA THR A 216 0.97 -18.95 1.61
C THR A 216 0.77 -19.24 0.12
N GLU A 217 1.64 -20.04 -0.51
CA GLU A 217 1.49 -20.48 -1.90
C GLU A 217 0.31 -21.45 -2.08
N LEU A 218 0.09 -22.37 -1.15
CA LEU A 218 -1.08 -23.25 -1.12
C LEU A 218 -2.37 -22.42 -1.05
N PHE A 219 -2.39 -21.39 -0.19
CA PHE A 219 -3.53 -20.48 -0.06
C PHE A 219 -3.82 -19.73 -1.37
N LYS A 220 -2.77 -19.23 -2.06
CA LYS A 220 -2.89 -18.60 -3.38
C LYS A 220 -3.45 -19.56 -4.42
N SER A 221 -2.98 -20.82 -4.42
CA SER A 221 -3.39 -21.83 -5.40
C SER A 221 -4.83 -22.36 -5.22
N ARG A 222 -5.38 -22.28 -3.99
CA ARG A 222 -6.69 -22.85 -3.62
C ARG A 222 -7.81 -21.81 -3.50
N ARG A 223 -7.56 -20.59 -3.99
CA ARG A 223 -8.55 -19.51 -3.94
C ARG A 223 -9.82 -19.94 -4.68
N PRO A 224 -11.01 -19.91 -4.04
CA PRO A 224 -12.25 -20.17 -4.74
C PRO A 224 -12.39 -19.15 -5.87
N ASN A 225 -12.57 -19.60 -7.11
CA ASN A 225 -13.09 -18.75 -8.16
C ASN A 225 -14.37 -18.11 -7.61
N SER A 226 -14.42 -16.79 -7.55
CA SER A 226 -15.54 -16.05 -7.00
C SER A 226 -16.81 -16.39 -7.79
N VAL A 227 -17.60 -17.34 -7.30
CA VAL A 227 -18.96 -17.58 -7.79
C VAL A 227 -19.81 -16.42 -7.29
N VAL A 228 -19.82 -15.34 -8.05
CA VAL A 228 -20.85 -14.32 -7.96
C VAL A 228 -22.15 -14.96 -8.46
N ARG A 229 -23.02 -15.42 -7.55
CA ARG A 229 -24.41 -15.76 -7.92
C ARG A 229 -25.21 -14.47 -8.03
N ILE A 230 -25.50 -14.06 -9.26
CA ILE A 230 -26.58 -13.12 -9.58
C ILE A 230 -27.90 -13.88 -9.47
N ARG A 231 -28.85 -13.33 -8.70
CA ARG A 231 -30.27 -13.63 -8.88
C ARG A 231 -30.73 -12.94 -10.15
N ALA A 232 -31.36 -13.65 -11.07
CA ALA A 232 -32.42 -13.07 -11.89
C ALA A 232 -33.31 -14.18 -12.42
N GLY A 233 -34.62 -13.99 -12.26
CA GLY A 233 -35.63 -14.68 -13.06
C GLY A 233 -35.45 -14.33 -14.53
N GLU A 234 -35.98 -15.21 -15.36
CA GLU A 234 -35.86 -15.20 -16.81
C GLU A 234 -36.29 -13.85 -17.40
N GLY A 235 -35.35 -13.14 -18.04
CA GLY A 235 -35.61 -11.88 -18.77
C GLY A 235 -34.44 -10.89 -18.82
N GLU A 236 -33.57 -10.85 -17.80
CA GLU A 236 -32.49 -9.83 -17.66
C GLU A 236 -31.06 -10.34 -17.97
N SER A 237 -30.92 -11.50 -18.62
CA SER A 237 -29.66 -12.25 -18.69
C SER A 237 -28.56 -11.69 -19.62
N ALA A 238 -28.79 -10.61 -20.37
CA ALA A 238 -27.77 -10.04 -21.28
C ALA A 238 -27.09 -8.77 -20.75
N ALA A 239 -27.69 -8.06 -19.78
CA ALA A 239 -27.20 -6.76 -19.31
C ALA A 239 -26.32 -6.86 -18.05
N LEU A 240 -26.52 -7.89 -17.22
CA LEU A 240 -25.84 -8.04 -15.91
C LEU A 240 -24.55 -8.86 -15.96
N SER A 241 -24.16 -9.42 -17.11
CA SER A 241 -22.89 -10.15 -17.32
C SER A 241 -21.69 -9.26 -17.65
N ARG A 242 -21.79 -7.93 -17.45
CA ARG A 242 -20.77 -6.94 -17.82
C ARG A 242 -20.12 -6.21 -16.63
N GLN A 243 -20.11 -6.77 -15.42
CA GLN A 243 -19.18 -6.25 -14.41
C GLN A 243 -17.77 -6.71 -14.79
N GLN A 244 -16.99 -5.80 -15.38
CA GLN A 244 -15.58 -6.03 -15.70
C GLN A 244 -14.85 -6.39 -14.41
N HIS A 245 -14.04 -7.44 -14.42
CA HIS A 245 -13.26 -7.82 -13.25
C HIS A 245 -12.12 -6.81 -13.04
N ILE A 246 -12.04 -6.23 -11.83
CA ILE A 246 -10.97 -5.29 -11.46
C ILE A 246 -9.63 -6.03 -11.32
N GLN A 247 -8.57 -5.49 -11.92
CA GLN A 247 -7.20 -5.98 -11.75
C GLN A 247 -6.25 -4.81 -11.48
N LEU A 248 -5.30 -5.03 -10.58
CA LEU A 248 -4.32 -4.04 -10.17
C LEU A 248 -2.93 -4.47 -10.62
N LEU A 249 -2.27 -3.64 -11.41
CA LEU A 249 -0.88 -3.83 -11.80
C LEU A 249 -0.01 -2.75 -11.15
N THR A 250 1.23 -3.09 -10.88
CA THR A 250 2.25 -2.14 -10.40
C THR A 250 3.45 -2.23 -11.32
N GLY A 251 4.10 -1.09 -11.59
CA GLY A 251 5.49 -1.12 -12.08
C GLY A 251 6.47 -1.11 -10.90
N ASN A 252 7.73 -0.75 -11.18
CA ASN A 252 8.79 -0.77 -10.16
C ASN A 252 8.94 0.53 -9.37
N ALA A 253 8.21 1.60 -9.73
CA ALA A 253 8.48 2.92 -9.17
C ALA A 253 8.00 3.07 -7.72
N ASN A 254 6.91 2.41 -7.31
CA ASN A 254 6.41 2.46 -5.93
C ASN A 254 5.55 1.23 -5.57
N PRO A 255 6.15 0.03 -5.48
CA PRO A 255 5.42 -1.19 -5.16
C PRO A 255 4.78 -1.16 -3.77
N GLU A 256 5.40 -0.48 -2.78
CA GLU A 256 4.87 -0.37 -1.42
C GLU A 256 3.50 0.33 -1.38
N LEU A 257 3.34 1.43 -2.12
CA LEU A 257 2.04 2.11 -2.24
C LEU A 257 1.02 1.24 -2.99
N ALA A 258 1.44 0.51 -4.02
CA ALA A 258 0.55 -0.37 -4.78
C ALA A 258 0.03 -1.53 -3.90
N GLU A 259 0.88 -2.13 -3.09
CA GLU A 259 0.50 -3.14 -2.10
C GLU A 259 -0.47 -2.57 -1.06
N GLU A 260 -0.25 -1.35 -0.58
CA GLU A 260 -1.17 -0.69 0.35
C GLU A 260 -2.55 -0.48 -0.28
N ILE A 261 -2.62 -0.03 -1.54
CA ILE A 261 -3.87 0.17 -2.28
C ILE A 261 -4.59 -1.17 -2.47
N ALA A 262 -3.87 -2.20 -2.90
CA ALA A 262 -4.38 -3.57 -3.09
C ALA A 262 -4.99 -4.14 -1.80
N ALA A 263 -4.25 -3.99 -0.70
CA ALA A 263 -4.69 -4.33 0.66
C ALA A 263 -6.03 -3.67 1.04
N ARG A 264 -6.17 -2.36 0.78
CA ARG A 264 -7.38 -1.60 1.13
C ARG A 264 -8.58 -1.93 0.24
N LEU A 265 -8.35 -2.30 -1.02
CA LEU A 265 -9.38 -2.75 -1.95
C LEU A 265 -9.79 -4.21 -1.74
N GLY A 266 -8.96 -5.01 -1.07
CA GLY A 266 -9.15 -6.46 -0.98
C GLY A 266 -8.90 -7.20 -2.31
N VAL A 267 -8.16 -6.56 -3.22
CA VAL A 267 -7.81 -7.08 -4.55
C VAL A 267 -6.29 -7.23 -4.61
N PRO A 268 -5.74 -8.43 -4.85
CA PRO A 268 -4.29 -8.59 -4.93
C PRO A 268 -3.72 -7.92 -6.18
N LEU A 269 -2.42 -7.64 -6.15
CA LEU A 269 -1.70 -7.26 -7.35
C LEU A 269 -1.65 -8.44 -8.34
N THR A 270 -1.95 -8.16 -9.59
CA THR A 270 -1.86 -9.09 -10.69
C THR A 270 -0.40 -9.46 -10.93
N PRO A 271 -0.05 -10.76 -10.94
CA PRO A 271 1.33 -11.19 -11.13
C PRO A 271 1.89 -10.72 -12.48
N SER A 272 3.05 -10.08 -12.43
CA SER A 272 3.78 -9.61 -13.61
C SER A 272 5.28 -9.76 -13.39
N LYS A 273 6.02 -9.92 -14.49
CA LYS A 273 7.48 -9.81 -14.51
C LYS A 273 7.82 -8.49 -15.18
N ILE A 274 8.49 -7.62 -14.44
CA ILE A 274 8.92 -6.31 -14.94
C ILE A 274 10.39 -6.19 -14.57
N GLY A 275 11.25 -6.20 -15.57
CA GLY A 275 12.70 -6.19 -15.41
C GLY A 275 13.37 -5.39 -16.51
N LYS A 276 14.69 -5.57 -16.62
CA LYS A 276 15.49 -4.98 -17.68
C LYS A 276 16.41 -6.01 -18.31
N PHE A 277 16.59 -5.94 -19.62
CA PHE A 277 17.65 -6.62 -20.33
C PHE A 277 19.02 -6.00 -20.00
N ALA A 278 20.10 -6.68 -20.39
CA ALA A 278 21.46 -6.27 -20.06
C ALA A 278 21.88 -4.91 -20.65
N ASP A 279 21.25 -4.49 -21.74
CA ASP A 279 21.43 -3.19 -22.40
C ASP A 279 20.54 -2.08 -21.83
N GLY A 280 19.67 -2.40 -20.87
CA GLY A 280 18.79 -1.45 -20.18
C GLY A 280 17.38 -1.36 -20.76
N GLU A 281 17.06 -2.09 -21.83
CA GLU A 281 15.68 -2.16 -22.34
C GLU A 281 14.75 -2.80 -21.31
N ILE A 282 13.52 -2.28 -21.18
CA ILE A 282 12.53 -2.76 -20.23
C ILE A 282 11.84 -4.01 -20.78
N ASP A 283 11.82 -5.09 -19.99
CA ASP A 283 11.13 -6.34 -20.29
C ASP A 283 9.88 -6.47 -19.41
N ILE A 284 8.71 -6.67 -20.03
CA ILE A 284 7.41 -6.76 -19.34
C ILE A 284 6.62 -7.97 -19.82
N GLN A 285 6.20 -8.80 -18.86
CA GLN A 285 5.28 -9.91 -19.07
C GLN A 285 4.19 -9.91 -18.01
N ILE A 286 2.92 -9.77 -18.42
CA ILE A 286 1.76 -9.97 -17.55
C ILE A 286 1.45 -11.47 -17.50
N LEU A 287 1.40 -12.07 -16.31
CA LEU A 287 1.30 -13.52 -16.14
C LEU A 287 -0.15 -14.01 -16.04
N GLU A 288 -1.08 -13.11 -15.74
CA GLU A 288 -2.51 -13.41 -15.61
C GLU A 288 -3.29 -12.95 -16.85
N ASN A 289 -4.43 -13.58 -17.11
CA ASN A 289 -5.34 -13.15 -18.16
C ASN A 289 -6.04 -11.83 -17.76
N VAL A 290 -5.85 -10.80 -18.58
CA VAL A 290 -6.46 -9.47 -18.39
C VAL A 290 -7.57 -9.16 -19.41
N ARG A 291 -8.00 -10.16 -20.19
CA ARG A 291 -9.01 -9.97 -21.24
C ARG A 291 -10.33 -9.52 -20.65
N ASN A 292 -10.90 -8.45 -21.22
CA ASN A 292 -12.12 -7.79 -20.77
C ASN A 292 -12.08 -7.29 -19.31
N ALA A 293 -10.90 -7.25 -18.67
CA ALA A 293 -10.73 -6.71 -17.33
C ALA A 293 -10.72 -5.18 -17.33
N ASP A 294 -11.02 -4.60 -16.16
CA ASP A 294 -10.79 -3.19 -15.85
C ASP A 294 -9.47 -3.08 -15.09
N VAL A 295 -8.43 -2.65 -15.80
CA VAL A 295 -7.05 -2.72 -15.33
C VAL A 295 -6.60 -1.36 -14.83
N TYR A 296 -6.05 -1.34 -13.61
CA TYR A 296 -5.46 -0.16 -13.00
C TYR A 296 -3.95 -0.35 -12.88
N ILE A 297 -3.16 0.49 -13.55
CA ILE A 297 -1.69 0.45 -13.48
C ILE A 297 -1.22 1.52 -12.51
N ILE A 298 -0.71 1.12 -11.35
CA ILE A 298 -0.20 1.98 -10.29
C ILE A 298 1.29 2.18 -10.54
N GLN A 299 1.67 3.35 -11.06
CA GLN A 299 3.05 3.66 -11.40
C GLN A 299 3.26 5.18 -11.38
N PRO A 300 3.86 5.75 -10.31
CA PRO A 300 4.34 7.12 -10.37
C PRO A 300 5.50 7.23 -11.37
N THR A 301 5.62 8.38 -12.03
CA THR A 301 6.71 8.64 -12.98
C THR A 301 7.83 9.44 -12.31
N CYS A 302 8.31 8.91 -11.17
CA CYS A 302 9.39 9.49 -10.37
C CYS A 302 10.78 8.97 -10.79
N PRO A 303 11.89 9.55 -10.29
CA PRO A 303 13.24 9.11 -10.63
C PRO A 303 13.48 7.60 -10.44
N PRO A 304 14.12 6.89 -11.40
CA PRO A 304 14.54 7.38 -12.72
C PRO A 304 13.34 7.62 -13.66
N VAL A 305 13.10 8.90 -14.00
CA VAL A 305 11.83 9.37 -14.59
C VAL A 305 11.49 8.71 -15.93
N ASN A 306 12.50 8.54 -16.79
CA ASN A 306 12.31 7.99 -18.13
C ASN A 306 12.00 6.50 -18.08
N ASP A 307 12.69 5.76 -17.22
CA ASP A 307 12.47 4.33 -17.07
C ASP A 307 11.09 4.07 -16.47
N SER A 308 10.73 4.78 -15.39
CA SER A 308 9.42 4.70 -14.76
C SER A 308 8.28 5.04 -15.74
N LEU A 309 8.49 6.04 -16.61
CA LEU A 309 7.55 6.40 -17.67
C LEU A 309 7.46 5.31 -18.75
N MET A 310 8.59 4.81 -19.25
CA MET A 310 8.61 3.76 -20.26
C MET A 310 7.99 2.46 -19.72
N GLU A 311 8.22 2.11 -18.46
CA GLU A 311 7.57 0.97 -17.79
C GLU A 311 6.04 1.13 -17.80
N LEU A 312 5.51 2.31 -17.43
CA LEU A 312 4.07 2.61 -17.48
C LEU A 312 3.50 2.43 -18.89
N LEU A 313 4.17 3.04 -19.89
CA LEU A 313 3.73 3.01 -21.28
C LEU A 313 3.71 1.58 -21.85
N LEU A 314 4.74 0.78 -21.54
CA LEU A 314 4.84 -0.60 -21.99
C LEU A 314 3.86 -1.52 -21.24
N CYS A 315 3.61 -1.29 -19.94
CA CYS A 315 2.56 -1.98 -19.20
C CYS A 315 1.18 -1.73 -19.83
N ALA A 316 0.87 -0.46 -20.14
CA ALA A 316 -0.38 -0.10 -20.81
C ALA A 316 -0.50 -0.77 -22.18
N SER A 317 0.58 -0.78 -22.97
CA SER A 317 0.62 -1.45 -24.27
C SER A 317 0.37 -2.96 -24.14
N ALA A 318 1.01 -3.62 -23.15
CA ALA A 318 0.89 -5.05 -22.92
C ALA A 318 -0.56 -5.45 -22.57
N VAL A 319 -1.20 -4.75 -21.63
CA VAL A 319 -2.58 -5.06 -21.23
C VAL A 319 -3.59 -4.72 -22.32
N ARG A 320 -3.34 -3.65 -23.09
CA ARG A 320 -4.19 -3.30 -24.23
C ARG A 320 -4.13 -4.38 -25.32
N ARG A 321 -2.92 -4.86 -25.66
CA ARG A 321 -2.73 -5.96 -26.62
C ARG A 321 -3.30 -7.29 -26.13
N ALA A 322 -3.34 -7.49 -24.81
CA ALA A 322 -4.03 -8.60 -24.17
C ALA A 322 -5.56 -8.43 -24.07
N ALA A 323 -6.13 -7.42 -24.74
CA ALA A 323 -7.55 -7.13 -24.83
C ALA A 323 -8.22 -6.79 -23.48
N ALA A 324 -7.53 -6.05 -22.62
CA ALA A 324 -8.16 -5.38 -21.49
C ALA A 324 -9.30 -4.45 -21.97
N SER A 325 -10.42 -4.44 -21.23
CA SER A 325 -11.58 -3.63 -21.62
C SER A 325 -11.34 -2.16 -21.35
N ARG A 326 -10.73 -1.84 -20.21
CA ARG A 326 -10.40 -0.48 -19.79
C ARG A 326 -9.04 -0.48 -19.10
N VAL A 327 -8.24 0.57 -19.38
CA VAL A 327 -6.90 0.75 -18.81
C VAL A 327 -6.85 2.13 -18.15
N THR A 328 -6.80 2.15 -16.82
CA THR A 328 -6.64 3.36 -16.01
C THR A 328 -5.21 3.44 -15.51
N ALA A 329 -4.50 4.52 -15.83
CA ALA A 329 -3.19 4.80 -15.25
C ALA A 329 -3.36 5.56 -13.94
N VAL A 330 -2.98 4.95 -12.83
CA VAL A 330 -2.89 5.59 -11.52
C VAL A 330 -1.45 6.08 -11.37
N VAL A 331 -1.25 7.39 -11.49
CA VAL A 331 0.06 8.06 -11.53
C VAL A 331 0.16 9.01 -10.34
N PRO A 332 0.46 8.50 -9.11
CA PRO A 332 0.47 9.31 -7.89
C PRO A 332 1.37 10.55 -7.99
N TYR A 333 2.47 10.47 -8.73
CA TYR A 333 3.32 11.60 -9.09
C TYR A 333 3.51 11.64 -10.61
N TYR A 334 3.17 12.77 -11.23
CA TYR A 334 3.29 13.01 -12.66
C TYR A 334 4.63 13.73 -12.97
N GLY A 335 5.62 12.97 -13.43
CA GLY A 335 6.89 13.48 -13.91
C GLY A 335 6.72 14.43 -15.10
N TYR A 336 7.72 15.29 -15.34
CA TYR A 336 7.66 16.36 -16.34
C TYR A 336 6.59 17.45 -16.11
N ALA A 337 5.76 17.37 -15.07
CA ALA A 337 4.67 18.33 -14.81
C ALA A 337 5.11 19.80 -14.68
N ARG A 338 6.36 20.07 -14.30
CA ARG A 338 6.93 21.44 -14.26
C ARG A 338 7.21 22.04 -15.64
N GLN A 339 7.15 21.24 -16.71
CA GLN A 339 7.35 21.66 -18.10
C GLN A 339 5.99 21.73 -18.82
N ASP A 340 5.08 22.51 -18.25
CA ASP A 340 3.66 22.66 -18.65
C ASP A 340 3.41 23.81 -19.64
N ARG A 341 4.39 24.68 -19.86
CA ARG A 341 4.29 25.81 -20.80
C ARG A 341 5.65 26.19 -21.37
N LYS A 342 5.64 26.99 -22.43
CA LYS A 342 6.86 27.60 -22.98
C LYS A 342 7.23 28.86 -22.21
N GLU A 343 8.06 28.72 -21.17
CA GLU A 343 8.58 29.88 -20.43
C GLU A 343 9.64 30.67 -21.21
N ARG A 344 10.32 30.01 -22.16
CA ARG A 344 11.31 30.64 -23.06
C ARG A 344 11.14 30.13 -24.48
N SER A 345 11.82 30.77 -25.43
CA SER A 345 11.78 30.33 -26.83
C SER A 345 12.42 28.95 -27.00
N ARG A 346 11.90 28.14 -27.94
CA ARG A 346 12.44 26.82 -28.37
C ARG A 346 12.59 25.77 -27.27
N VAL A 347 11.60 25.65 -26.39
CA VAL A 347 11.50 24.55 -25.40
C VAL A 347 10.28 23.67 -25.67
N PRO A 348 10.31 22.39 -25.27
CA PRO A 348 9.14 21.50 -25.34
C PRO A 348 8.09 21.87 -24.28
N ILE A 349 6.90 21.28 -24.41
CA ILE A 349 5.90 21.22 -23.34
C ILE A 349 5.80 19.75 -22.94
N SER A 350 6.84 19.27 -22.25
CA SER A 350 7.02 17.83 -22.01
C SER A 350 5.86 17.20 -21.27
N ALA A 351 5.17 17.92 -20.37
CA ALA A 351 3.95 17.42 -19.73
C ALA A 351 2.85 17.08 -20.75
N ALA A 352 2.69 17.91 -21.80
CA ALA A 352 1.73 17.64 -22.87
C ALA A 352 2.18 16.50 -23.79
N ASP A 353 3.49 16.37 -24.02
CA ASP A 353 4.05 15.27 -24.82
C ASP A 353 3.91 13.92 -24.09
N VAL A 354 4.09 13.89 -22.75
CA VAL A 354 3.82 12.71 -21.91
C VAL A 354 2.33 12.33 -21.96
N ALA A 355 1.42 13.28 -21.86
CA ALA A 355 -0.02 13.01 -21.97
C ALA A 355 -0.36 12.32 -23.31
N LYS A 356 0.16 12.84 -24.44
CA LYS A 356 -0.02 12.22 -25.76
C LYS A 356 0.57 10.82 -25.86
N MET A 357 1.73 10.57 -25.26
CA MET A 357 2.33 9.23 -25.23
C MET A 357 1.44 8.25 -24.45
N MET A 358 0.91 8.66 -23.30
CA MET A 358 -0.01 7.83 -22.51
C MET A 358 -1.27 7.47 -23.29
N GLU A 359 -1.90 8.43 -23.96
CA GLU A 359 -3.07 8.19 -24.82
C GLU A 359 -2.73 7.25 -25.99
N ALA A 360 -1.59 7.49 -26.66
CA ALA A 360 -1.15 6.67 -27.79
C ALA A 360 -0.88 5.21 -27.41
N MET A 361 -0.48 4.95 -26.16
CA MET A 361 -0.28 3.59 -25.63
C MET A 361 -1.57 2.91 -25.17
N GLY A 362 -2.72 3.60 -25.27
CA GLY A 362 -4.03 3.04 -25.01
C GLY A 362 -4.50 3.18 -23.57
N ILE A 363 -4.07 4.22 -22.85
CA ILE A 363 -4.64 4.59 -21.55
C ILE A 363 -5.98 5.31 -21.76
N ASP A 364 -7.05 4.79 -21.14
CA ASP A 364 -8.41 5.34 -21.25
C ASP A 364 -8.74 6.38 -20.18
N ARG A 365 -8.01 6.39 -19.06
CA ARG A 365 -8.22 7.30 -17.94
C ARG A 365 -6.95 7.47 -17.14
N VAL A 366 -6.75 8.64 -16.55
CA VAL A 366 -5.62 8.92 -15.67
C VAL A 366 -6.13 9.38 -14.30
N CYS A 367 -5.56 8.84 -13.23
CA CYS A 367 -5.78 9.31 -11.88
C CYS A 367 -4.45 9.77 -11.28
N CYS A 368 -4.36 11.05 -10.90
CA CYS A 368 -3.16 11.68 -10.36
C CYS A 368 -3.43 12.26 -8.97
N ILE A 369 -2.36 12.64 -8.26
CA ILE A 369 -2.47 13.47 -7.05
C ILE A 369 -1.70 14.76 -7.28
N ASP A 370 -2.32 15.90 -6.95
CA ASP A 370 -1.76 17.25 -6.96
C ASP A 370 -0.85 17.56 -8.15
N LEU A 371 -1.41 17.45 -9.37
CA LEU A 371 -0.72 17.94 -10.58
C LEU A 371 -0.15 19.35 -10.35
N HIS A 372 1.09 19.57 -10.78
CA HIS A 372 1.81 20.85 -10.63
C HIS A 372 0.96 22.04 -11.11
N CYS A 373 0.23 21.85 -12.20
CA CYS A 373 -0.70 22.80 -12.76
C CYS A 373 -2.03 22.10 -13.13
N GLY A 374 -3.17 22.67 -12.73
CA GLY A 374 -4.49 22.09 -12.99
C GLY A 374 -4.82 21.95 -14.48
N GLN A 375 -4.20 22.79 -15.31
CA GLN A 375 -4.33 22.82 -16.76
C GLN A 375 -3.76 21.56 -17.44
N ILE A 376 -2.89 20.79 -16.77
CA ILE A 376 -2.37 19.52 -17.30
C ILE A 376 -3.51 18.54 -17.62
N GLN A 377 -4.64 18.62 -16.91
CA GLN A 377 -5.84 17.83 -17.24
C GLN A 377 -6.32 18.07 -18.68
N GLY A 378 -6.15 19.29 -19.20
CA GLY A 378 -6.51 19.65 -20.58
C GLY A 378 -5.48 19.24 -21.63
N PHE A 379 -4.34 18.65 -21.25
CA PHE A 379 -3.39 18.06 -22.20
C PHE A 379 -3.84 16.68 -22.70
N PHE A 380 -4.70 16.02 -21.92
CA PHE A 380 -5.39 14.82 -22.34
C PHE A 380 -6.62 15.19 -23.18
N GLY A 381 -6.85 14.43 -24.23
CA GLY A 381 -8.01 14.58 -25.10
C GLY A 381 -9.31 14.17 -24.41
N PRO A 382 -10.47 14.46 -25.04
CA PRO A 382 -11.78 14.26 -24.44
C PRO A 382 -12.14 12.79 -24.18
N ARG A 383 -11.33 11.84 -24.68
CA ARG A 383 -11.53 10.39 -24.48
C ARG A 383 -10.79 9.85 -23.27
N THR A 384 -9.88 10.63 -22.69
CA THR A 384 -9.05 10.22 -21.56
C THR A 384 -9.32 11.17 -20.39
N PRO A 385 -10.37 10.92 -19.59
CA PRO A 385 -10.65 11.71 -18.40
C PRO A 385 -9.47 11.66 -17.42
N VAL A 386 -9.25 12.78 -16.73
CA VAL A 386 -8.21 12.91 -15.71
C VAL A 386 -8.86 13.23 -14.38
N ASP A 387 -8.68 12.35 -13.41
CA ASP A 387 -9.08 12.54 -12.03
C ASP A 387 -7.86 13.03 -11.23
N ASN A 388 -7.75 14.35 -11.02
CA ASN A 388 -6.68 14.96 -10.21
C ASN A 388 -7.12 15.07 -8.74
N LEU A 389 -6.63 14.18 -7.89
CA LEU A 389 -6.90 14.13 -6.45
C LEU A 389 -6.05 15.16 -5.69
N TRP A 390 -6.46 15.51 -4.47
CA TRP A 390 -5.71 16.44 -3.61
C TRP A 390 -5.30 15.77 -2.30
N ALA A 391 -4.02 15.91 -1.93
CA ALA A 391 -3.51 15.43 -0.64
C ALA A 391 -3.71 16.44 0.50
N THR A 392 -4.13 17.67 0.18
CA THR A 392 -4.39 18.73 1.16
C THR A 392 -5.26 18.27 2.35
N PRO A 393 -6.38 17.54 2.19
CA PRO A 393 -7.17 17.05 3.33
C PRO A 393 -6.38 16.12 4.29
N ILE A 394 -5.50 15.27 3.76
CA ILE A 394 -4.66 14.36 4.54
C ILE A 394 -3.65 15.19 5.35
N ALA A 395 -3.04 16.19 4.72
CA ALA A 395 -2.09 17.05 5.41
C ALA A 395 -2.74 17.90 6.50
N ILE A 396 -3.92 18.47 6.24
CA ILE A 396 -4.67 19.24 7.23
C ILE A 396 -4.97 18.40 8.46
N SER A 397 -5.51 17.19 8.25
CA SER A 397 -5.81 16.29 9.36
C SER A 397 -4.52 15.82 10.09
N TYR A 398 -3.37 15.78 9.42
CA TYR A 398 -2.10 15.57 10.10
C TYR A 398 -1.76 16.75 11.03
N PHE A 399 -1.83 17.98 10.52
CA PHE A 399 -1.49 19.19 11.28
C PHE A 399 -2.47 19.49 12.42
N THR A 400 -3.75 19.10 12.31
CA THR A 400 -4.72 19.24 13.41
C THR A 400 -4.39 18.34 14.61
N THR A 401 -3.67 17.24 14.39
CA THR A 401 -3.17 16.38 15.50
C THR A 401 -1.89 16.93 16.15
N ARG A 402 -1.30 17.98 15.58
CA ARG A 402 -0.07 18.59 16.10
C ARG A 402 -0.40 19.70 17.08
N ASN A 403 0.50 19.90 18.05
CA ASN A 403 0.40 20.99 19.01
C ASN A 403 0.92 22.29 18.36
N LEU A 404 0.10 22.87 17.49
CA LEU A 404 0.36 24.16 16.84
C LEU A 404 -0.02 25.34 17.75
N ALA A 405 0.58 26.49 17.49
CA ALA A 405 0.25 27.74 18.14
C ALA A 405 -1.20 28.17 17.81
N PRO A 406 -1.82 28.99 18.67
CA PRO A 406 -3.19 29.48 18.44
C PRO A 406 -3.37 30.28 17.15
N ASN A 407 -2.31 30.94 16.67
CA ASN A 407 -2.29 31.64 15.39
C ASN A 407 -1.33 30.93 14.43
N ILE A 408 -1.86 30.51 13.29
CA ILE A 408 -1.11 29.85 12.22
C ILE A 408 -1.02 30.81 11.03
N ALA A 409 0.11 30.83 10.34
CA ALA A 409 0.23 31.47 9.03
C ALA A 409 0.53 30.40 7.98
N VAL A 410 -0.36 30.23 7.01
CA VAL A 410 -0.09 29.36 5.85
C VAL A 410 0.64 30.18 4.80
N VAL A 411 1.82 29.69 4.38
CA VAL A 411 2.75 30.45 3.55
C VAL A 411 2.89 29.81 2.18
N SER A 412 2.71 30.60 1.14
CA SER A 412 3.12 30.22 -0.22
C SER A 412 4.58 30.63 -0.46
N PRO A 413 5.46 29.72 -0.90
CA PRO A 413 6.87 30.04 -1.16
C PRO A 413 7.08 30.88 -2.43
N ASP A 414 6.07 30.94 -3.31
CA ASP A 414 6.05 31.77 -4.50
C ASP A 414 4.61 32.17 -4.90
N ALA A 415 4.47 32.92 -5.98
CA ALA A 415 3.16 33.37 -6.49
C ALA A 415 2.31 32.23 -7.09
N GLY A 416 2.93 31.15 -7.58
CA GLY A 416 2.21 30.02 -8.19
C GLY A 416 1.49 29.16 -7.16
N GLY A 417 2.05 29.04 -5.95
CA GLY A 417 1.48 28.25 -4.86
C GLY A 417 0.31 28.88 -4.09
N VAL A 418 -0.04 30.14 -4.35
CA VAL A 418 -0.99 30.91 -3.51
C VAL A 418 -2.37 30.26 -3.45
N ALA A 419 -2.87 29.74 -4.57
CA ALA A 419 -4.16 29.06 -4.60
C ALA A 419 -4.17 27.81 -3.70
N ARG A 420 -3.07 27.06 -3.68
CA ARG A 420 -2.89 25.87 -2.84
C ARG A 420 -2.80 26.24 -1.36
N ALA A 421 -1.98 27.24 -1.03
CA ALA A 421 -1.87 27.77 0.32
C ALA A 421 -3.22 28.29 0.85
N LYS A 422 -4.02 28.94 -0.01
CA LYS A 422 -5.38 29.38 0.33
C LYS A 422 -6.31 28.20 0.65
N MET A 423 -6.33 27.15 -0.17
CA MET A 423 -7.13 25.94 0.09
C MET A 423 -6.72 25.27 1.40
N PHE A 424 -5.41 25.20 1.68
CA PHE A 424 -4.90 24.64 2.92
C PHE A 424 -5.35 25.44 4.15
N ARG A 425 -5.26 26.78 4.09
CA ARG A 425 -5.76 27.69 5.13
C ARG A 425 -7.26 27.50 5.38
N GLU A 426 -8.07 27.48 4.33
CA GLU A 426 -9.53 27.30 4.44
C GLU A 426 -9.89 25.97 5.10
N GLY A 427 -9.15 24.92 4.77
CA GLY A 427 -9.39 23.63 5.42
C GLY A 427 -8.90 23.58 6.87
N LEU A 428 -7.83 24.28 7.26
CA LEU A 428 -7.49 24.46 8.69
C LEU A 428 -8.60 25.22 9.44
N GLU A 429 -9.14 26.29 8.86
CA GLU A 429 -10.27 27.05 9.42
C GLU A 429 -11.53 26.19 9.58
N ALA A 430 -11.79 25.30 8.62
CA ALA A 430 -12.90 24.35 8.69
C ALA A 430 -12.77 23.36 9.86
N HIS A 431 -11.56 23.14 10.38
CA HIS A 431 -11.27 22.33 11.58
C HIS A 431 -11.15 23.19 12.86
N GLY A 432 -11.54 24.47 12.80
CA GLY A 432 -11.57 25.36 13.97
C GLY A 432 -10.23 26.01 14.32
N LEU A 433 -9.21 25.89 13.47
CA LEU A 433 -7.92 26.54 13.66
C LEU A 433 -7.89 27.92 13.03
N LYS A 434 -7.37 28.92 13.74
CA LYS A 434 -7.22 30.28 13.20
C LYS A 434 -5.97 30.37 12.34
N ALA A 435 -6.15 30.53 11.02
CA ALA A 435 -5.07 30.56 10.05
C ALA A 435 -5.12 31.80 9.15
N SER A 436 -4.00 32.53 9.04
CA SER A 436 -3.80 33.59 8.05
C SER A 436 -3.13 33.06 6.78
N LEU A 437 -3.13 33.85 5.71
CA LEU A 437 -2.37 33.57 4.48
C LEU A 437 -1.21 34.55 4.38
N ALA A 438 -0.03 34.05 4.04
CA ALA A 438 1.12 34.85 3.66
C ALA A 438 1.79 34.30 2.39
N MET A 439 2.60 35.13 1.74
CA MET A 439 3.35 34.77 0.54
C MET A 439 4.72 35.43 0.55
N ILE A 440 5.74 34.67 0.15
CA ILE A 440 7.09 35.18 -0.08
C ILE A 440 7.23 35.57 -1.56
N ILE A 441 7.70 36.79 -1.81
CA ILE A 441 8.04 37.27 -3.16
C ILE A 441 9.56 37.42 -3.22
N LYS A 442 10.21 36.52 -3.95
CA LYS A 442 11.66 36.63 -4.20
C LYS A 442 11.93 37.68 -5.28
N GLN A 443 12.58 38.77 -4.92
CA GLN A 443 13.13 39.69 -5.91
C GLN A 443 14.45 39.14 -6.46
N ARG A 444 14.46 38.70 -7.72
CA ARG A 444 15.70 38.26 -8.37
C ARG A 444 16.44 39.47 -8.94
N VAL A 445 17.62 39.78 -8.42
CA VAL A 445 18.53 40.75 -9.05
C VAL A 445 19.10 40.11 -10.33
N LYS A 446 18.93 40.77 -11.48
CA LYS A 446 19.46 40.25 -12.75
C LYS A 446 20.98 40.09 -12.65
N GLY A 447 21.46 38.86 -12.79
CA GLY A 447 22.90 38.53 -12.85
C GLY A 447 23.48 37.90 -11.58
N THR A 448 22.81 38.01 -10.43
CA THR A 448 23.23 37.42 -9.15
C THR A 448 22.03 36.80 -8.43
N PRO A 449 21.65 35.55 -8.75
CA PRO A 449 20.53 34.87 -8.12
C PRO A 449 20.64 34.76 -6.58
N GLU A 450 21.87 34.78 -6.06
CA GLU A 450 22.19 34.62 -4.63
C GLU A 450 22.01 35.91 -3.79
N GLN A 451 21.74 37.06 -4.41
CA GLN A 451 21.64 38.37 -3.72
C GLN A 451 20.22 38.97 -3.74
N GLY A 452 19.18 38.15 -3.94
CA GLY A 452 17.80 38.61 -3.90
C GLY A 452 17.33 38.93 -2.48
N HIS A 453 16.63 40.06 -2.29
CA HIS A 453 15.82 40.30 -1.09
C HIS A 453 14.44 39.65 -1.30
N SER A 454 13.87 39.09 -0.23
CA SER A 454 12.53 38.52 -0.25
C SER A 454 11.57 39.46 0.46
N ASP A 455 10.49 39.84 -0.22
CA ASP A 455 9.41 40.59 0.40
C ASP A 455 8.36 39.60 0.95
N LEU A 456 7.83 39.89 2.14
CA LEU A 456 6.71 39.15 2.72
C LEU A 456 5.40 39.92 2.52
N VAL A 457 4.41 39.26 1.93
CA VAL A 457 3.03 39.75 1.89
C VAL A 457 2.21 38.97 2.92
N GLY A 458 1.64 39.68 3.90
CA GLY A 458 0.97 39.09 5.07
C GLY A 458 1.79 39.27 6.35
N SER A 459 1.26 38.81 7.48
CA SER A 459 1.97 38.83 8.78
C SER A 459 2.18 37.42 9.28
N VAL A 460 3.40 37.15 9.76
CA VAL A 460 3.84 35.87 10.33
C VAL A 460 4.39 36.01 11.75
N ASP A 461 4.42 37.24 12.27
CA ASP A 461 4.96 37.54 13.59
C ASP A 461 4.21 36.79 14.70
N GLY A 462 4.95 36.07 15.52
CA GLY A 462 4.42 35.23 16.60
C GLY A 462 3.54 34.06 16.14
N CYS A 463 3.54 33.70 14.85
CA CYS A 463 2.73 32.60 14.31
C CYS A 463 3.58 31.34 14.08
N ASP A 464 2.96 30.17 14.20
CA ASP A 464 3.50 28.98 13.56
C ASP A 464 3.24 29.07 12.05
N CYS A 465 4.30 28.96 11.26
CA CYS A 465 4.21 29.03 9.81
C CYS A 465 4.16 27.63 9.20
N ILE A 466 3.28 27.40 8.23
CA ILE A 466 3.24 26.19 7.43
C ILE A 466 3.46 26.57 5.97
N ILE A 467 4.65 26.29 5.43
CA ILE A 467 4.94 26.46 4.01
C ILE A 467 4.23 25.34 3.24
N VAL A 468 3.43 25.69 2.24
CA VAL A 468 2.66 24.73 1.44
C VAL A 468 3.10 24.79 -0.01
N ASP A 469 3.57 23.66 -0.54
CA ASP A 469 4.00 23.50 -1.93
C ASP A 469 3.50 22.17 -2.54
N ASP A 470 3.65 21.95 -3.84
CA ASP A 470 3.36 20.64 -4.46
C ASP A 470 4.56 19.70 -4.42
N ILE A 471 5.77 20.21 -4.67
CA ILE A 471 6.95 19.38 -4.85
C ILE A 471 8.16 19.96 -4.11
N ILE A 472 8.78 19.17 -3.24
CA ILE A 472 10.11 19.48 -2.67
C ILE A 472 11.18 18.69 -3.44
N ASP A 473 12.03 19.42 -4.17
CA ASP A 473 13.10 18.84 -5.00
C ASP A 473 14.47 19.00 -4.36
N THR A 474 15.17 20.11 -4.59
CA THR A 474 16.48 20.39 -3.95
C THR A 474 16.37 20.96 -2.55
N ALA A 475 15.16 21.33 -2.12
CA ALA A 475 14.84 22.00 -0.85
C ALA A 475 15.45 23.39 -0.63
N ASP A 476 16.19 23.97 -1.60
CA ASP A 476 16.81 25.30 -1.47
C ASP A 476 15.77 26.40 -1.19
N THR A 477 14.73 26.47 -2.03
CA THR A 477 13.65 27.46 -1.87
C THR A 477 12.95 27.30 -0.52
N LEU A 478 12.70 26.06 -0.11
CA LEU A 478 12.02 25.75 1.15
C LEU A 478 12.83 26.18 2.37
N CYS A 479 14.12 25.84 2.40
CA CYS A 479 15.00 26.17 3.52
C CYS A 479 15.27 27.67 3.61
N SER A 480 15.44 28.35 2.46
CA SER A 480 15.52 29.82 2.37
C SER A 480 14.27 30.48 2.94
N ALA A 481 13.09 30.03 2.50
CA ALA A 481 11.81 30.54 2.98
C ALA A 481 11.66 30.35 4.49
N ALA A 482 12.08 29.20 5.04
CA ALA A 482 12.02 28.96 6.47
C ALA A 482 12.88 29.94 7.28
N ASN A 483 14.10 30.22 6.83
CA ASN A 483 14.98 31.19 7.49
C ASN A 483 14.42 32.61 7.39
N GLU A 484 13.88 32.99 6.24
CA GLU A 484 13.24 34.29 6.03
C GLU A 484 12.04 34.49 6.95
N LEU A 485 11.17 33.49 7.08
CA LEU A 485 10.01 33.54 7.98
C LEU A 485 10.42 33.77 9.44
N LEU A 486 11.49 33.11 9.91
CA LEU A 486 12.03 33.39 11.25
C LEU A 486 12.51 34.84 11.39
N SER A 487 13.15 35.39 10.36
CA SER A 487 13.59 36.80 10.38
C SER A 487 12.43 37.79 10.42
N PHE A 488 11.24 37.39 9.94
CA PHE A 488 9.99 38.15 10.01
C PHE A 488 9.19 37.90 11.30
N GLY A 489 9.74 37.14 12.26
CA GLY A 489 9.13 36.92 13.58
C GLY A 489 8.31 35.63 13.71
N ALA A 490 8.38 34.70 12.75
CA ALA A 490 7.72 33.40 12.90
C ALA A 490 8.25 32.63 14.12
N GLN A 491 7.35 31.94 14.84
CA GLN A 491 7.71 31.19 16.04
C GLN A 491 8.36 29.85 15.69
N ARG A 492 7.74 29.09 14.80
CA ARG A 492 8.25 27.83 14.24
C ARG A 492 7.85 27.74 12.77
N VAL A 493 8.61 26.99 11.99
CA VAL A 493 8.31 26.80 10.58
C VAL A 493 8.19 25.30 10.26
N PHE A 494 7.03 24.94 9.75
CA PHE A 494 6.70 23.63 9.21
C PHE A 494 6.60 23.73 7.69
N ALA A 495 6.68 22.58 7.03
CA ALA A 495 6.42 22.47 5.60
C ALA A 495 5.51 21.31 5.28
N PHE A 496 4.68 21.49 4.26
CA PHE A 496 3.95 20.43 3.59
C PHE A 496 4.19 20.50 2.08
N ALA A 497 4.50 19.36 1.49
CA ALA A 497 4.38 19.20 0.05
C ALA A 497 3.84 17.82 -0.30
N THR A 498 3.06 17.72 -1.37
CA THR A 498 2.54 16.41 -1.76
C THR A 498 3.67 15.46 -2.16
N HIS A 499 4.61 15.93 -2.97
CA HIS A 499 5.65 15.09 -3.56
C HIS A 499 7.05 15.45 -3.01
N GLY A 500 7.70 14.51 -2.32
CA GLY A 500 9.09 14.66 -1.90
C GLY A 500 10.05 13.95 -2.86
N LEU A 501 10.68 14.72 -3.77
CA LEU A 501 11.73 14.21 -4.67
C LEU A 501 13.10 14.13 -3.97
N PHE A 502 13.42 15.15 -3.15
CA PHE A 502 14.65 15.24 -2.37
C PHE A 502 15.94 14.94 -3.16
N SER A 503 16.11 15.59 -4.31
CA SER A 503 17.33 15.43 -5.11
C SER A 503 18.55 16.08 -4.46
N ASN A 504 19.74 15.62 -4.86
CA ASN A 504 21.03 16.20 -4.45
C ASN A 504 21.19 16.26 -2.92
N ARG A 505 21.40 17.47 -2.37
CA ARG A 505 21.68 17.73 -0.95
C ARG A 505 20.43 18.08 -0.14
N ALA A 506 19.22 17.84 -0.67
CA ALA A 506 17.98 18.26 -0.03
C ALA A 506 17.84 17.77 1.41
N SER A 507 18.18 16.51 1.69
CA SER A 507 18.11 15.94 3.04
C SER A 507 19.07 16.61 4.03
N ASP A 508 20.30 16.89 3.60
CA ASP A 508 21.30 17.60 4.41
C ASP A 508 20.86 19.04 4.70
N LEU A 509 20.29 19.72 3.69
CA LEU A 509 19.76 21.09 3.83
C LEU A 509 18.59 21.13 4.80
N ILE A 510 17.63 20.21 4.67
CA ILE A 510 16.47 20.14 5.57
C ILE A 510 16.92 19.91 7.01
N GLU A 511 17.82 18.96 7.24
CA GLU A 511 18.31 18.67 8.59
C GLU A 511 18.98 19.91 9.23
N ALA A 512 19.83 20.61 8.47
CA ALA A 512 20.52 21.82 8.92
C ALA A 512 19.65 23.09 8.99
N SER A 513 18.45 23.06 8.39
CA SER A 513 17.58 24.24 8.29
C SER A 513 16.84 24.60 9.59
N ALA A 514 16.17 25.75 9.57
CA ALA A 514 15.23 26.19 10.59
C ALA A 514 13.91 25.40 10.66
N LEU A 515 13.66 24.46 9.74
CA LEU A 515 12.40 23.71 9.71
C LEU A 515 12.28 22.81 10.95
N GLU A 516 11.09 22.80 11.54
CA GLU A 516 10.71 21.91 12.63
C GLU A 516 10.33 20.52 12.08
N GLU A 517 9.48 20.49 11.06
CA GLU A 517 9.04 19.25 10.41
C GLU A 517 8.66 19.52 8.94
N VAL A 518 8.96 18.55 8.08
CA VAL A 518 8.61 18.54 6.66
C VAL A 518 7.73 17.34 6.40
N VAL A 519 6.46 17.58 6.11
CA VAL A 519 5.46 16.55 5.85
C VAL A 519 5.32 16.36 4.35
N ILE A 520 5.45 15.11 3.91
CA ILE A 520 5.24 14.72 2.51
C ILE A 520 4.29 13.52 2.42
N THR A 521 3.81 13.21 1.21
CA THR A 521 3.06 11.96 1.00
C THR A 521 3.93 10.82 0.47
N ASN A 522 3.41 9.59 0.48
CA ASN A 522 4.02 8.43 -0.18
C ASN A 522 3.71 8.29 -1.67
N THR A 523 3.34 9.39 -2.36
CA THR A 523 3.24 9.43 -3.84
C THR A 523 4.54 9.08 -4.54
N ILE A 524 5.68 9.38 -3.90
CA ILE A 524 7.03 8.96 -4.28
C ILE A 524 7.60 8.15 -3.10
N PRO A 525 8.25 7.00 -3.34
CA PRO A 525 8.86 6.23 -2.26
C PRO A 525 9.97 7.05 -1.58
N LEU A 526 10.00 7.06 -0.25
CA LEU A 526 11.03 7.78 0.49
C LEU A 526 12.32 6.95 0.50
N SER A 527 13.40 7.50 -0.06
CA SER A 527 14.67 6.76 -0.09
C SER A 527 15.19 6.49 1.33
N VAL A 528 15.83 5.33 1.50
CA VAL A 528 16.49 4.95 2.76
C VAL A 528 17.55 5.99 3.15
N GLU A 529 18.21 6.61 2.17
CA GLU A 529 19.19 7.66 2.40
C GLU A 529 18.56 8.90 3.04
N VAL A 530 17.46 9.41 2.49
CA VAL A 530 16.75 10.57 3.06
C VAL A 530 16.29 10.25 4.49
N SER A 531 15.68 9.08 4.69
CA SER A 531 15.21 8.64 6.02
C SER A 531 16.31 8.52 7.07
N ARG A 532 17.56 8.28 6.65
CA ARG A 532 18.73 8.21 7.55
C ARG A 532 19.35 9.58 7.81
N LYS A 533 19.38 10.45 6.81
CA LYS A 533 20.04 11.76 6.86
C LYS A 533 19.23 12.81 7.60
N THR A 534 17.90 12.75 7.53
CA THR A 534 17.06 13.74 8.21
C THR A 534 15.96 13.12 9.05
N ARG A 535 15.78 13.66 10.25
CA ARG A 535 14.71 13.27 11.19
C ARG A 535 13.47 14.14 11.08
N LYS A 536 13.59 15.25 10.34
CA LYS A 536 12.53 16.25 10.17
C LYS A 536 11.52 15.86 9.10
N VAL A 537 11.86 14.94 8.21
CA VAL A 537 10.94 14.46 7.17
C VAL A 537 9.99 13.41 7.73
N ARG A 538 8.69 13.63 7.53
CA ARG A 538 7.62 12.66 7.81
C ARG A 538 6.83 12.38 6.55
N GLN A 539 6.56 11.09 6.32
CA GLN A 539 5.73 10.66 5.21
C GLN A 539 4.37 10.20 5.72
N VAL A 540 3.29 10.74 5.14
CA VAL A 540 1.91 10.30 5.35
C VAL A 540 1.40 9.55 4.13
N SER A 541 0.47 8.61 4.31
CA SER A 541 0.00 7.78 3.21
C SER A 541 -1.18 8.41 2.44
N VAL A 542 -1.15 8.27 1.12
CA VAL A 542 -2.29 8.53 0.20
C VAL A 542 -2.99 7.23 -0.25
N GLY A 543 -2.56 6.06 0.24
CA GLY A 543 -3.08 4.76 -0.23
C GLY A 543 -4.58 4.60 -0.02
N LYS A 544 -5.14 5.16 1.06
CA LYS A 544 -6.59 5.15 1.30
C LYS A 544 -7.36 6.01 0.29
N LEU A 545 -6.84 7.20 0.00
CA LEU A 545 -7.41 8.11 -0.99
C LEU A 545 -7.42 7.47 -2.38
N LEU A 546 -6.31 6.86 -2.79
CA LEU A 546 -6.20 6.18 -4.08
C LEU A 546 -7.08 4.93 -4.16
N ALA A 547 -7.14 4.11 -3.11
CA ALA A 547 -8.04 2.96 -3.06
C ALA A 547 -9.51 3.38 -3.21
N GLN A 548 -9.94 4.44 -2.52
CA GLN A 548 -11.30 4.95 -2.66
C GLN A 548 -11.56 5.53 -4.06
N ALA A 549 -10.60 6.24 -4.64
CA ALA A 549 -10.72 6.75 -6.00
C ALA A 549 -10.86 5.61 -7.02
N ILE A 550 -10.00 4.59 -6.94
CA ILE A 550 -10.09 3.40 -7.80
C ILE A 550 -11.45 2.72 -7.64
N HIS A 551 -11.94 2.55 -6.41
CA HIS A 551 -13.26 2.00 -6.15
C HIS A 551 -14.36 2.80 -6.84
N CYS A 552 -14.42 4.12 -6.63
CA CYS A 552 -15.42 4.99 -7.27
C CYS A 552 -15.33 4.97 -8.80
N ILE A 553 -14.12 5.00 -9.36
CA ILE A 553 -13.88 4.92 -10.81
C ILE A 553 -14.39 3.58 -11.37
N HIS A 554 -14.22 2.49 -10.62
CA HIS A 554 -14.65 1.15 -11.02
C HIS A 554 -16.17 1.01 -10.97
N THR A 555 -16.80 1.42 -9.86
CA THR A 555 -18.24 1.30 -9.62
C THR A 555 -19.07 2.35 -10.35
N GLY A 556 -18.44 3.44 -10.80
CA GLY A 556 -19.12 4.60 -11.38
C GLY A 556 -19.66 5.59 -10.35
N ASP A 557 -19.23 5.49 -9.09
CA ASP A 557 -19.59 6.44 -8.04
C ASP A 557 -18.85 7.78 -8.20
N SER A 558 -19.35 8.81 -7.50
CA SER A 558 -18.76 10.14 -7.56
C SER A 558 -17.43 10.23 -6.82
N VAL A 559 -16.35 10.43 -7.58
CA VAL A 559 -15.01 10.78 -7.08
C VAL A 559 -15.03 12.15 -6.37
N SER A 560 -15.98 13.04 -6.70
CA SER A 560 -16.07 14.38 -6.12
C SER A 560 -16.22 14.40 -4.60
N SER A 561 -16.77 13.33 -4.03
CA SER A 561 -16.95 13.18 -2.59
C SER A 561 -15.63 13.02 -1.81
N LEU A 562 -14.52 12.73 -2.49
CA LEU A 562 -13.18 12.58 -1.91
C LEU A 562 -12.47 13.93 -1.68
N PHE A 563 -12.99 15.02 -2.25
CA PHE A 563 -12.41 16.36 -2.12
C PHE A 563 -12.91 17.13 -0.89
N ASP A 564 -13.80 16.54 -0.08
CA ASP A 564 -14.30 17.19 1.14
C ASP A 564 -13.19 17.25 2.20
N THR A 565 -12.74 18.47 2.50
CA THR A 565 -11.65 18.72 3.47
C THR A 565 -11.99 18.23 4.87
N LYS A 566 -13.28 18.12 5.25
CA LYS A 566 -13.72 17.60 6.56
C LYS A 566 -13.55 16.09 6.70
N ARG A 567 -13.29 15.37 5.61
CA ARG A 567 -13.09 13.92 5.62
C ARG A 567 -11.61 13.51 5.71
N GLY A 568 -10.70 14.48 5.89
CA GLY A 568 -9.26 14.23 6.04
C GLY A 568 -8.92 13.21 7.12
N ASP A 569 -9.59 13.26 8.27
CA ASP A 569 -9.41 12.31 9.38
C ASP A 569 -9.72 10.87 8.96
N ALA A 570 -10.80 10.70 8.18
CA ALA A 570 -11.16 9.41 7.63
C ALA A 570 -10.20 8.96 6.52
N LEU A 571 -9.44 9.84 5.88
CA LEU A 571 -8.43 9.48 4.89
C LEU A 571 -7.07 9.13 5.52
N LEU A 572 -6.75 9.76 6.65
CA LEU A 572 -5.52 9.50 7.42
C LEU A 572 -5.57 8.24 8.27
N ALA A 573 -6.73 7.88 8.82
CA ALA A 573 -6.95 6.65 9.60
C ALA A 573 -6.89 5.38 8.74
#